data_AF-A0A1G0MTR4-F1
#
_entry.id   AF-A0A1G0MTR4-F1
#
_cell.length_a   1.000
_cell.length_b   1.000
_cell.length_c   1.000
_cell.angle_alpha   90.00
_cell.angle_beta   90.00
_cell.angle_gamma   90.00
#
_symmetry.space_group_name_H-M   'P 1'
#
loop_
_entity.id
_entity.type
_entity.pdbx_description
1 polymer ?
#
loop_
_entity_poly.entity_id
_entity_poly.type
_entity_poly.pdbx_seq_one_letter_code
_entity_poly.pdbx_strand_id
1 'polypeptide(L)'
;MIYEYTTDLAAQMGIKLSKTTLKGGQKLGCYDAYLLSLESNGKLVSEFIHQSDLDSLKAGSDCAWLEIKVKGALSRLQIQLSQ
;
A
#
# COMPACT_ATOMS: atom_id res chain seq x y z
N MET A 1 11.28 -0.03 3.98
CA MET A 1 10.36 -1.13 4.38
C MET A 1 9.02 -1.07 3.64
N ILE A 2 8.01 -0.28 4.03
CA ILE A 2 6.72 -0.28 3.30
C ILE A 2 6.83 0.16 1.83
N TYR A 3 7.74 1.10 1.54
CA TYR A 3 8.03 1.55 0.18
C TYR A 3 8.60 0.45 -0.70
N GLU A 4 9.59 -0.30 -0.20
CA GLU A 4 10.17 -1.44 -0.90
C GLU A 4 9.12 -2.53 -1.09
N TYR A 5 8.42 -2.90 -0.01
CA TYR A 5 7.37 -3.92 -0.02
C TYR A 5 6.29 -3.65 -1.08
N THR A 6 5.77 -2.42 -1.13
CA THR A 6 4.77 -2.03 -2.12
C THR A 6 5.32 -1.97 -3.54
N THR A 7 6.59 -1.58 -3.71
CA THR A 7 7.27 -1.55 -5.01
C THR A 7 7.50 -2.96 -5.54
N ASP A 8 7.92 -3.89 -4.69
CA ASP A 8 8.16 -5.28 -5.06
C ASP A 8 6.86 -5.98 -5.46
N LEU A 9 5.78 -5.78 -4.69
CA LEU A 9 4.46 -6.29 -5.04
C LEU A 9 3.93 -5.68 -6.35
N ALA A 10 4.14 -4.38 -6.56
CA ALA A 10 3.76 -3.74 -7.82
C ALA A 10 4.54 -4.33 -9.01
N ALA A 11 5.84 -4.53 -8.85
CA ALA A 11 6.69 -5.12 -9.88
C ALA A 11 6.25 -6.56 -10.22
N GLN A 12 5.89 -7.37 -9.22
CA GLN A 12 5.32 -8.71 -9.43
C GLN A 12 4.01 -8.68 -10.24
N MET A 13 3.25 -7.58 -10.17
CA MET A 13 2.02 -7.37 -10.94
C MET A 13 2.26 -6.64 -12.29
N GLY A 14 3.51 -6.37 -12.65
CA GLY A 14 3.86 -5.63 -13.87
C GLY A 14 3.55 -4.13 -13.81
N ILE A 15 3.38 -3.56 -12.62
CA ILE A 15 3.08 -2.14 -12.40
C ILE A 15 4.37 -1.43 -11.97
N LYS A 16 4.76 -0.38 -12.70
CA LYS A 16 5.86 0.50 -12.31
C LYS A 16 5.32 1.73 -11.58
N LEU A 17 5.38 1.73 -10.26
CA LEU A 17 4.96 2.89 -9.46
C LEU A 17 5.86 4.10 -9.77
N SER A 18 5.24 5.25 -10.02
CA SER A 18 5.92 6.54 -10.11
C SER A 18 6.16 7.14 -8.73
N LYS A 19 5.24 6.88 -7.79
CA LYS A 19 5.30 7.43 -6.44
C LYS A 19 4.54 6.55 -5.47
N THR A 20 5.13 6.35 -4.30
CA THR A 20 4.45 5.78 -3.14
C THR A 20 4.55 6.79 -2.01
N THR A 21 3.43 7.09 -1.34
CA THR A 21 3.43 7.95 -0.15
C THR A 21 2.67 7.28 0.97
N LEU A 22 3.24 7.29 2.16
CA LEU A 22 2.51 6.94 3.37
C LEU A 22 2.24 8.24 4.14
N LYS A 23 0.97 8.65 4.22
CA LYS A 23 0.52 9.82 4.97
C LYS A 23 -0.32 9.35 6.14
N GLY A 24 0.13 9.59 7.36
CA GLY A 24 -0.65 9.11 8.50
C GLY A 24 0.04 9.22 9.85
N GLY A 25 -0.71 8.73 10.84
CA GLY A 25 -0.71 9.15 12.24
C GLY A 25 -2.09 9.64 12.69
N GLN A 26 -3.17 9.19 12.02
CA GLN A 26 -4.55 9.63 12.31
C GLN A 26 -5.28 8.55 13.10
N LYS A 27 -5.82 8.91 14.27
CA LYS A 27 -6.64 8.00 15.08
C LYS A 27 -8.00 7.77 14.43
N LEU A 28 -8.24 6.56 13.99
CA LEU A 28 -9.55 6.06 13.58
C LEU A 28 -10.14 5.27 14.75
N GLY A 29 -10.80 5.99 15.67
CA GLY A 29 -11.30 5.40 16.92
C GLY A 29 -10.14 5.03 17.86
N CYS A 30 -9.98 3.73 18.13
CA CYS A 30 -8.89 3.21 18.96
C CYS A 30 -7.65 2.77 18.17
N TYR A 31 -7.65 2.91 16.83
CA TYR A 31 -6.55 2.47 15.98
C TYR A 31 -5.83 3.64 15.33
N ASP A 32 -4.50 3.57 15.28
CA ASP A 32 -3.69 4.46 14.45
C ASP A 32 -3.62 3.90 13.03
N ALA A 33 -4.08 4.70 12.07
CA ALA A 33 -4.09 4.34 10.66
C ALA A 33 -3.26 5.32 9.82
N TYR A 34 -2.78 4.77 8.71
CA TYR A 34 -2.02 5.49 7.70
C TYR A 34 -2.71 5.33 6.35
N LEU A 35 -2.74 6.41 5.59
CA LEU A 35 -3.15 6.41 4.21
C LEU A 35 -1.94 6.11 3.34
N LEU A 36 -1.91 4.91 2.77
CA LEU A 36 -0.94 4.53 1.76
C LEU A 36 -1.50 4.92 0.39
N SER A 37 -0.77 5.76 -0.34
CA SER A 37 -1.10 6.12 -1.72
C SER A 37 -0.06 5.57 -2.69
N LEU A 38 -0.55 4.96 -3.77
CA LEU A 38 0.23 4.34 -4.84
C LEU A 38 -0.12 5.02 -6.15
N GLU A 39 0.90 5.56 -6.83
CA GLU A 39 0.76 6.31 -8.07
C GLU A 39 1.50 5.62 -9.20
N SER A 40 0.89 5.60 -10.39
CA SER A 40 1.53 5.17 -11.63
C SER A 40 0.89 5.91 -12.81
N ASN A 41 1.70 6.44 -13.73
CA ASN A 41 1.25 7.16 -14.94
C ASN A 41 0.14 8.21 -14.67
N GLY A 42 0.27 8.97 -13.58
CA GLY A 42 -0.71 10.01 -13.21
C GLY A 42 -2.02 9.48 -12.62
N LYS A 43 -2.20 8.16 -12.49
CA LYS A 43 -3.31 7.54 -11.76
C LYS A 43 -2.87 7.29 -10.31
N LEU A 44 -3.77 7.53 -9.37
CA LEU A 44 -3.51 7.44 -7.93
C LEU A 44 -4.60 6.61 -7.25
N VAL A 45 -4.19 5.61 -6.49
CA VAL A 45 -5.07 4.89 -5.57
C VAL A 45 -4.58 5.08 -4.14
N SER A 46 -5.49 5.02 -3.18
CA SER A 46 -5.13 5.05 -1.75
C SER A 46 -5.84 3.94 -0.98
N GLU A 47 -5.23 3.53 0.13
CA GLU A 47 -5.71 2.46 1.01
C GLU A 47 -5.32 2.75 2.47
N PHE A 48 -6.16 2.34 3.42
CA PHE A 48 -5.88 2.49 4.84
C PHE A 48 -5.11 1.29 5.39
N ILE A 49 -3.94 1.58 5.95
CA ILE A 49 -3.04 0.61 6.58
C ILE A 49 -3.02 0.86 8.07
N HIS A 50 -3.19 -0.19 8.88
CA HIS A 50 -3.12 -0.05 10.34
C HIS A 50 -1.67 0.00 10.80
N GLN A 51 -1.41 0.67 11.93
CA GLN A 51 -0.09 0.66 12.56
C GLN A 51 0.41 -0.78 12.81
N SER A 52 -0.48 -1.69 13.24
CA SER A 52 -0.15 -3.10 13.45
C SER A 52 0.36 -3.80 12.19
N ASP A 53 -0.18 -3.45 11.01
CA ASP A 53 0.27 -4.01 9.73
C ASP A 53 1.72 -3.57 9.43
N LEU A 54 2.05 -2.31 9.76
CA LEU A 54 3.40 -1.76 9.62
C LEU A 54 4.37 -2.35 10.64
N ASP A 55 3.90 -2.61 11.86
CA ASP A 55 4.71 -3.21 12.91
C ASP A 55 5.05 -4.66 12.59
N SER A 56 4.09 -5.45 12.09
CA SER A 56 4.35 -6.80 11.58
C SER A 56 5.38 -6.79 10.45
N LEU A 57 5.27 -5.84 9.51
CA LEU A 57 6.26 -5.70 8.44
C LEU A 57 7.66 -5.37 8.97
N LYS A 58 7.75 -4.45 9.95
CA LYS A 58 9.02 -4.10 10.59
C LYS A 58 9.64 -5.26 11.36
N ALA A 59 8.81 -6.06 12.02
CA ALA A 59 9.23 -7.23 12.78
C ALA A 59 9.56 -8.45 11.88
N GLY A 60 9.36 -8.36 10.57
CA GLY A 60 9.51 -9.51 9.66
C GLY A 60 8.51 -10.65 9.96
N SER A 61 7.38 -10.30 10.57
CA SER A 61 6.32 -11.22 10.96
C SER A 61 5.30 -11.40 9.83
N ASP A 62 4.25 -12.20 10.06
CA ASP A 62 3.18 -12.40 9.08
C ASP A 62 2.56 -11.07 8.62
N CYS A 63 2.62 -10.85 7.31
CA CYS A 63 2.13 -9.65 6.62
C CYS A 63 0.94 -9.95 5.69
N ALA A 64 0.27 -11.09 5.83
CA ALA A 64 -0.81 -11.50 4.91
C ALA A 64 -1.90 -10.43 4.74
N TRP A 65 -2.31 -9.77 5.84
CA TRP A 65 -3.30 -8.70 5.79
C TRP A 65 -2.82 -7.45 5.04
N LEU A 66 -1.56 -7.07 5.26
CA LEU A 66 -0.94 -5.97 4.54
C LEU A 66 -0.85 -6.30 3.04
N GLU A 67 -0.45 -7.53 2.70
CA GLU A 67 -0.34 -8.00 1.33
C GLU A 67 -1.68 -7.90 0.59
N ILE A 68 -2.76 -8.40 1.21
CA ILE A 68 -4.11 -8.35 0.65
C ILE A 68 -4.52 -6.91 0.35
N LYS A 69 -4.28 -5.98 1.29
CA LYS A 69 -4.61 -4.56 1.11
C LYS A 69 -3.82 -3.93 -0.04
N VAL A 70 -2.50 -4.16 -0.07
CA VAL A 70 -1.62 -3.60 -1.10
C VAL A 70 -1.96 -4.17 -2.48
N LYS A 71 -2.14 -5.49 -2.60
CA LYS A 71 -2.58 -6.13 -3.85
C LYS A 71 -3.95 -5.63 -4.29
N GLY A 72 -4.89 -5.45 -3.36
CA GLY A 72 -6.19 -4.85 -3.65
C GLY A 72 -6.08 -3.45 -4.24
N ALA A 73 -5.22 -2.59 -3.66
CA ALA A 73 -4.96 -1.26 -4.19
C ALA A 73 -4.30 -1.31 -5.57
N LEU A 74 -3.28 -2.15 -5.76
CA LEU A 74 -2.57 -2.32 -7.03
C LEU A 74 -3.48 -2.84 -8.14
N SER A 75 -4.39 -3.78 -7.83
CA SER A 75 -5.41 -4.23 -8.79
C SER A 75 -6.32 -3.09 -9.23
N ARG A 76 -6.76 -2.23 -8.31
CA ARG A 76 -7.54 -1.03 -8.67
C ARG A 76 -6.74 -0.07 -9.54
N LEU A 77 -5.44 0.11 -9.25
CA LEU A 77 -4.55 0.94 -10.06
C LEU A 77 -4.39 0.37 -11.47
N GLN A 78 -4.21 -0.94 -11.61
CA GLN A 78 -4.10 -1.62 -12.90
C GLN A 78 -5.34 -1.44 -13.78
N ILE A 79 -6.53 -1.52 -13.17
CA ILE A 79 -7.80 -1.25 -13.86
C ILE A 79 -7.81 0.19 -14.39
N GLN A 80 -7.38 1.17 -13.58
CA GLN A 80 -7.33 2.57 -13.99
C GLN A 80 -6.28 2.88 -15.06
N LEU A 81 -5.19 2.09 -15.13
CA LEU A 81 -4.15 2.21 -16.16
C LEU A 81 -4.59 1.62 -17.50
N SER A 82 -5.55 0.70 -17.48
CA SER A 82 -6.12 0.07 -18.67
C SER A 82 -7.25 0.91 -19.31
N GLN A 83 -7.56 2.07 -18.74
CA GLN A 83 -8.57 3.04 -19.19
C GLN A 83 -7.93 4.34 -19.67
#